data_AF-A0A1A9KLG2-F1
#
_entry.id   AF-A0A1A9KLG2-F1
#
_cell.length_a   1.000
_cell.length_b   1.000
_cell.length_c   1.000
_cell.angle_alpha   90.00
_cell.angle_beta   90.00
_cell.angle_gamma   90.00
#
_symmetry.space_group_name_H-M   'P 1'
#
loop_
_entity.id
_entity.type
_entity.pdbx_description
1 polymer ?
#
loop_
_entity_poly.entity_id
_entity_poly.type
_entity_poly.pdbx_seq_one_letter_code
_entity_poly.pdbx_strand_id
1 'polypeptide(L)'
;MSTPATPLAPPPNSPALHAWHAGLARAMAAVATAEFPARLVEALGALVPIESSLFGLERKGQPPRHLFQHGIPAQYREPLTERYYARGYLLDPFCLAMEGGLAEGFYPLAEIAPDDFFASEYYKTYYLKCGSVEDSHYIVDLDAQRKLSLCVYQGRSGARFSEEQTELLRAALPLVRELCRQFESRGGLDLLLAGGDAGAQPAAALNRHIREAFMNFGGDCLTEREREIAHLLLRGHSVKSSARVLDISPETVRMHRKHLYTKLEINSQAELFSLFIDWLTRDGPA
;
A
#
# COMPACT_ATOMS: atom_id res chain seq x y z
N MET A 1 32.98 -52.18 12.43
CA MET A 1 32.97 -51.43 11.15
C MET A 1 32.15 -50.17 11.39
N SER A 2 32.81 -49.04 11.66
CA SER A 2 32.15 -47.76 11.88
C SER A 2 32.07 -47.03 10.55
N THR A 3 30.86 -46.82 10.04
CA THR A 3 30.61 -45.93 8.90
C THR A 3 31.04 -44.51 9.29
N PRO A 4 31.93 -43.85 8.53
CA PRO A 4 32.27 -42.47 8.80
C PRO A 4 31.06 -41.59 8.52
N ALA A 5 30.70 -40.74 9.49
CA ALA A 5 29.68 -39.73 9.31
C ALA A 5 30.13 -38.81 8.16
N THR A 6 29.32 -38.76 7.10
CA THR A 6 29.49 -37.78 6.03
C THR A 6 29.45 -36.40 6.67
N PRO A 7 30.49 -35.56 6.51
CA PRO A 7 30.44 -34.21 7.05
C PRO A 7 29.27 -33.47 6.39
N LEU A 8 28.36 -32.92 7.21
CA LEU A 8 27.32 -32.04 6.71
C LEU A 8 28.01 -30.94 5.90
N ALA A 9 27.63 -30.79 4.63
CA ALA A 9 28.05 -29.64 3.84
C ALA A 9 27.74 -28.36 4.64
N PRO A 10 28.63 -27.34 4.65
CA PRO A 10 28.29 -26.07 5.27
C PRO A 10 26.96 -25.58 4.68
N PRO A 11 25.98 -25.17 5.50
CA PRO A 11 24.68 -24.79 4.98
C PRO A 11 24.86 -23.62 3.99
N PRO A 12 24.29 -23.71 2.78
CA PRO A 12 24.31 -22.58 1.87
C PRO A 12 23.69 -21.35 2.56
N ASN A 13 24.28 -20.16 2.35
CA ASN A 13 23.84 -18.85 2.87
C ASN A 13 24.22 -18.43 4.30
N SER A 14 25.26 -19.01 4.91
CA SER A 14 25.75 -18.63 6.25
C SER A 14 25.93 -17.10 6.48
N PRO A 15 26.49 -16.31 5.55
CA PRO A 15 26.65 -14.86 5.76
C PRO A 15 25.33 -14.08 5.78
N ALA A 16 24.39 -14.38 4.87
CA ALA A 16 23.10 -13.71 4.81
C ALA A 16 22.24 -14.06 6.03
N LEU A 17 22.25 -15.34 6.44
CA LEU A 17 21.56 -15.80 7.63
C LEU A 17 22.14 -15.17 8.91
N HIS A 18 23.47 -15.04 8.98
CA HIS A 18 24.12 -14.33 10.09
C HIS A 18 23.75 -12.84 10.10
N ALA A 19 23.77 -12.17 8.95
CA ALA A 19 23.38 -10.77 8.82
C ALA A 19 21.92 -10.54 9.22
N TRP A 20 21.02 -11.43 8.79
CA TRP A 20 19.62 -11.45 9.20
C TRP A 20 19.47 -11.57 10.72
N HIS A 21 20.07 -12.59 11.34
CA HIS A 21 19.97 -12.78 12.79
C HIS A 21 20.58 -11.61 13.59
N ALA A 22 21.71 -11.06 13.13
CA ALA A 22 22.32 -9.90 13.76
C ALA A 22 21.44 -8.65 13.61
N GLY A 23 20.82 -8.44 12.44
CA GLY A 23 19.85 -7.38 12.19
C GLY A 23 18.61 -7.52 13.07
N LEU A 24 18.06 -8.72 13.15
CA LEU A 24 16.92 -9.06 14.00
C LEU A 24 17.20 -8.77 15.47
N ALA A 25 18.38 -9.16 15.97
CA ALA A 25 18.77 -8.86 17.35
C ALA A 25 18.83 -7.34 17.63
N ARG A 26 19.31 -6.54 16.66
CA ARG A 26 19.29 -5.07 16.77
C ARG A 26 17.86 -4.52 16.76
N ALA A 27 16.98 -5.04 15.90
CA ALA A 27 15.58 -4.63 15.86
C ALA A 27 14.85 -4.96 17.18
N MET A 28 15.12 -6.14 17.75
CA MET A 28 14.61 -6.55 19.06
C MET A 28 15.09 -5.61 20.18
N ALA A 29 16.38 -5.27 20.20
CA ALA A 29 16.94 -4.34 21.18
C ALA A 29 16.34 -2.93 21.06
N ALA A 30 15.98 -2.52 19.84
CA ALA A 30 15.38 -1.21 19.55
C ALA A 30 13.85 -1.18 19.66
N VAL A 31 13.18 -2.29 19.99
CA VAL A 31 11.71 -2.41 19.94
C VAL A 31 10.94 -1.40 20.80
N ALA A 32 11.60 -0.76 21.77
CA ALA A 32 11.00 0.28 22.62
C ALA A 32 11.50 1.70 22.28
N THR A 33 12.06 1.92 21.09
CA THR A 33 12.65 3.19 20.69
C THR A 33 12.13 3.64 19.33
N ALA A 34 12.31 4.93 19.01
CA ALA A 34 11.97 5.49 17.71
C ALA A 34 12.82 4.92 16.55
N GLU A 35 13.93 4.24 16.84
CA GLU A 35 14.76 3.59 15.81
C GLU A 35 14.19 2.25 15.33
N PHE A 36 13.20 1.68 16.00
CA PHE A 36 12.66 0.35 15.68
C PHE A 36 12.33 0.16 14.19
N PRO A 37 11.57 1.05 13.52
CA PRO A 37 11.23 0.85 12.11
C PRO A 37 12.48 0.78 11.21
N ALA A 38 13.48 1.62 11.49
CA ALA A 38 14.73 1.61 10.75
C ALA A 38 15.47 0.28 10.92
N ARG A 39 15.58 -0.23 12.16
CA ARG A 39 16.26 -1.50 12.45
C ARG A 39 15.52 -2.70 11.85
N LEU A 40 14.20 -2.68 11.83
CA LEU A 40 13.39 -3.72 11.21
C LEU A 40 13.61 -3.76 9.69
N VAL A 41 13.62 -2.61 9.03
CA VAL A 41 13.90 -2.49 7.59
C VAL A 41 15.34 -2.91 7.27
N GLU A 42 16.33 -2.51 8.07
CA GLU A 42 17.72 -2.96 7.94
C GLU A 42 17.83 -4.49 8.04
N ALA A 43 17.11 -5.12 8.96
CA ALA A 43 17.09 -6.58 9.10
C ALA A 43 16.48 -7.25 7.86
N LEU A 44 15.30 -6.80 7.41
CA LEU A 44 14.66 -7.33 6.20
C LEU A 44 15.54 -7.14 4.95
N GLY A 45 16.27 -6.03 4.88
CA GLY A 45 17.24 -5.72 3.83
C GLY A 45 18.41 -6.71 3.75
N ALA A 46 18.69 -7.46 4.82
CA ALA A 46 19.68 -8.53 4.83
C ALA A 46 19.16 -9.84 4.23
N LEU A 47 17.84 -10.04 4.17
CA LEU A 47 17.21 -11.19 3.51
C LEU A 47 17.03 -10.94 2.02
N VAL A 48 16.52 -9.77 1.67
CA VAL A 48 16.22 -9.38 0.28
C VAL A 48 16.62 -7.92 0.05
N PRO A 49 17.08 -7.55 -1.15
CA PRO A 49 17.34 -6.15 -1.45
C PRO A 49 16.05 -5.33 -1.34
N ILE A 50 16.04 -4.30 -0.49
CA ILE A 50 14.93 -3.36 -0.35
C ILE A 50 15.44 -1.99 -0.75
N GLU A 51 14.83 -1.38 -1.77
CA GLU A 51 15.25 -0.07 -2.25
C GLU A 51 14.63 1.08 -1.47
N SER A 52 13.38 0.89 -1.03
CA SER A 52 12.72 1.83 -0.13
C SER A 52 11.63 1.14 0.69
N SER A 53 11.21 1.78 1.77
CA SER A 53 10.11 1.29 2.61
C SER A 53 9.36 2.44 3.27
N LEU A 54 8.11 2.15 3.62
CA LEU A 54 7.21 3.03 4.36
C LEU A 54 6.64 2.26 5.55
N PHE A 55 6.66 2.88 6.72
CA PHE A 55 6.03 2.39 7.93
C PHE A 55 4.90 3.33 8.30
N GLY A 56 3.69 2.79 8.48
CA GLY A 56 2.47 3.55 8.63
C GLY A 56 1.58 3.04 9.76
N LEU A 57 0.73 3.94 10.24
CA LEU A 57 -0.42 3.63 11.09
C LEU A 57 -1.69 3.78 10.28
N GLU A 58 -2.38 2.66 10.10
CA GLU A 58 -3.67 2.60 9.44
C GLU A 58 -4.79 2.72 10.46
N ARG A 59 -5.78 3.56 10.18
CA ARG A 59 -6.95 3.78 11.03
C ARG A 59 -8.20 3.71 10.20
N LYS A 60 -9.17 2.89 10.62
CA LYS A 60 -10.43 2.76 9.91
C LYS A 60 -11.11 4.12 9.73
N GLY A 61 -11.43 4.46 8.50
CA GLY A 61 -12.12 5.70 8.14
C GLY A 61 -11.25 6.96 8.15
N GLN A 62 -9.95 6.85 8.41
CA GLN A 62 -8.98 7.95 8.40
C GLN A 62 -7.90 7.68 7.35
N PRO A 63 -7.22 8.74 6.83
CA PRO A 63 -6.08 8.55 5.96
C PRO A 63 -4.94 7.81 6.68
N PRO A 64 -4.10 7.08 5.93
CA PRO A 64 -2.89 6.46 6.48
C PRO A 64 -2.00 7.52 7.13
N ARG A 65 -1.45 7.23 8.31
CA ARG A 65 -0.48 8.10 8.98
C ARG A 65 0.92 7.56 8.77
N HIS A 66 1.71 8.28 7.97
CA HIS A 66 3.14 8.02 7.82
C HIS A 66 3.88 8.15 9.17
N LEU A 67 4.70 7.16 9.51
CA LEU A 67 5.51 7.14 10.73
C LEU A 67 7.01 7.15 10.43
N PHE A 68 7.43 6.44 9.39
CA PHE A 68 8.83 6.33 9.02
C PHE A 68 8.97 5.96 7.53
N GLN A 69 10.04 6.44 6.90
CA GLN A 69 10.42 6.08 5.54
C GLN A 69 11.92 5.82 5.45
N HIS A 70 12.30 4.90 4.57
CA HIS A 70 13.70 4.63 4.23
C HIS A 70 13.88 4.54 2.71
N GLY A 71 15.04 4.97 2.21
CA GLY A 71 15.43 4.76 0.82
C GLY A 71 14.69 5.60 -0.24
N ILE A 72 13.73 6.45 0.16
CA ILE A 72 12.98 7.35 -0.73
C ILE A 72 13.83 8.58 -1.08
N PRO A 73 14.17 8.80 -2.37
CA PRO A 73 14.91 9.97 -2.83
C PRO A 73 14.15 11.27 -2.56
N ALA A 74 14.89 12.35 -2.27
CA ALA A 74 14.31 13.65 -1.90
C ALA A 74 13.25 14.14 -2.91
N GLN A 75 13.51 13.98 -4.22
CA GLN A 75 12.60 14.39 -5.29
C GLN A 75 11.22 13.71 -5.28
N TYR A 76 11.09 12.57 -4.58
CA TYR A 76 9.81 11.85 -4.48
C TYR A 76 9.13 12.02 -3.12
N ARG A 77 9.81 12.57 -2.11
CA ARG A 77 9.25 12.71 -0.74
C ARG A 77 8.08 13.67 -0.68
N GLU A 78 8.24 14.84 -1.28
CA GLU A 78 7.20 15.88 -1.32
C GLU A 78 6.02 15.43 -2.19
N PRO A 79 6.19 14.93 -3.43
CA PRO A 79 5.09 14.33 -4.19
C PRO A 79 4.37 13.18 -3.46
N LEU A 80 5.08 12.31 -2.74
CA LEU A 80 4.47 11.24 -1.96
C LEU A 80 3.63 11.82 -0.80
N THR A 81 4.17 12.80 -0.08
CA THR A 81 3.47 13.45 1.03
C THR A 81 2.25 14.25 0.54
N GLU A 82 2.43 15.10 -0.46
CA GLU A 82 1.40 16.03 -0.91
C GLU A 82 0.38 15.42 -1.87
N ARG A 83 0.78 14.48 -2.74
CA ARG A 83 -0.14 13.92 -3.76
C ARG A 83 -0.77 12.62 -3.31
N TYR A 84 0.01 11.71 -2.71
CA TYR A 84 -0.50 10.40 -2.32
C TYR A 84 -1.33 10.49 -1.03
N TYR A 85 -0.77 11.02 0.06
CA TYR A 85 -1.51 11.10 1.34
C TYR A 85 -2.67 12.10 1.32
N ALA A 86 -2.63 13.12 0.46
CA ALA A 86 -3.76 14.04 0.35
C ALA A 86 -4.93 13.45 -0.44
N ARG A 87 -4.68 12.67 -1.50
CA ARG A 87 -5.72 12.28 -2.48
C ARG A 87 -5.51 10.91 -3.11
N GLY A 88 -4.27 10.54 -3.41
CA GLY A 88 -3.94 9.29 -4.11
C GLY A 88 -4.40 8.03 -3.37
N TYR A 89 -4.38 8.02 -2.04
CA TYR A 89 -4.75 6.84 -1.23
C TYR A 89 -6.22 6.37 -1.46
N LEU A 90 -7.10 7.20 -2.01
CA LEU A 90 -8.51 6.83 -2.26
C LEU A 90 -8.69 5.78 -3.35
N LEU A 91 -7.75 5.71 -4.28
CA LEU A 91 -7.72 4.76 -5.38
C LEU A 91 -6.66 3.67 -5.18
N ASP A 92 -5.94 3.73 -4.06
CA ASP A 92 -4.90 2.78 -3.72
C ASP A 92 -5.54 1.43 -3.33
N PRO A 93 -5.18 0.31 -3.99
CA PRO A 93 -5.76 -1.00 -3.68
C PRO A 93 -5.47 -1.49 -2.27
N PHE A 94 -4.31 -1.14 -1.71
CA PHE A 94 -3.97 -1.47 -0.34
C PHE A 94 -4.87 -0.71 0.65
N CYS A 95 -5.06 0.60 0.48
CA CYS A 95 -5.96 1.37 1.33
C CYS A 95 -7.42 0.88 1.20
N LEU A 96 -7.86 0.53 -0.01
CA LEU A 96 -9.20 -0.02 -0.26
C LEU A 96 -9.38 -1.39 0.38
N ALA A 97 -8.38 -2.28 0.28
CA ALA A 97 -8.41 -3.57 0.93
C ALA A 97 -8.42 -3.42 2.46
N MET A 98 -7.67 -2.46 3.00
CA MET A 98 -7.70 -2.14 4.43
C MET A 98 -9.08 -1.68 4.90
N GLU A 99 -9.74 -0.82 4.14
CA GLU A 99 -11.12 -0.41 4.42
C GLU A 99 -12.11 -1.59 4.31
N GLY A 100 -11.88 -2.50 3.37
CA GLY A 100 -12.62 -3.75 3.19
C GLY A 100 -12.37 -4.81 4.27
N GLY A 101 -11.51 -4.55 5.25
CA GLY A 101 -11.25 -5.46 6.36
C GLY A 101 -10.19 -6.52 6.08
N LEU A 102 -9.24 -6.25 5.19
CA LEU A 102 -8.11 -7.14 4.90
C LEU A 102 -7.40 -7.56 6.21
N ALA A 103 -7.24 -8.88 6.37
CA ALA A 103 -6.69 -9.48 7.57
C ALA A 103 -5.19 -9.20 7.71
N GLU A 104 -4.66 -9.28 8.93
CA GLU A 104 -3.21 -9.26 9.14
C GLU A 104 -2.50 -10.33 8.30
N GLY A 105 -1.31 -10.02 7.79
CA GLY A 105 -0.65 -10.88 6.82
C GLY A 105 0.49 -10.21 6.07
N PHE A 106 1.01 -10.93 5.09
CA PHE A 106 1.95 -10.43 4.10
C PHE A 106 1.32 -10.54 2.72
N TYR A 107 1.26 -9.42 1.99
CA TYR A 107 0.60 -9.32 0.69
C TYR A 107 1.46 -8.53 -0.29
N PRO A 108 1.97 -9.15 -1.35
CA PRO A 108 2.33 -8.43 -2.57
C PRO A 108 1.12 -7.62 -3.06
N LEU A 109 1.33 -6.40 -3.57
CA LEU A 109 0.23 -5.59 -4.10
C LEU A 109 -0.52 -6.34 -5.21
N ALA A 110 0.17 -7.15 -6.01
CA ALA A 110 -0.45 -7.95 -7.05
C ALA A 110 -1.49 -8.96 -6.55
N GLU A 111 -1.45 -9.37 -5.28
CA GLU A 111 -2.44 -10.29 -4.68
C GLU A 111 -3.71 -9.56 -4.20
N ILE A 112 -3.63 -8.25 -3.95
CA ILE A 112 -4.73 -7.42 -3.44
C ILE A 112 -5.30 -6.48 -4.50
N ALA A 113 -4.51 -6.16 -5.53
CA ALA A 113 -4.90 -5.23 -6.58
C ALA A 113 -5.97 -5.83 -7.51
N PRO A 114 -6.91 -5.01 -8.00
CA PRO A 114 -7.82 -5.41 -9.07
C PRO A 114 -7.10 -5.89 -10.33
N ASP A 115 -7.79 -6.70 -11.12
CA ASP A 115 -7.23 -7.40 -12.28
C ASP A 115 -6.70 -6.50 -13.40
N ASP A 116 -7.24 -5.29 -13.54
CA ASP A 116 -6.82 -4.30 -14.54
C ASP A 116 -6.02 -3.13 -13.91
N PHE A 117 -5.64 -3.26 -12.62
CA PHE A 117 -5.01 -2.18 -11.86
C PHE A 117 -3.68 -1.74 -12.46
N PHE A 118 -2.80 -2.67 -12.81
CA PHE A 118 -1.48 -2.37 -13.39
C PHE A 118 -1.55 -1.76 -14.79
N ALA A 119 -2.71 -1.83 -15.45
CA ALA A 119 -2.98 -1.16 -16.73
C ALA A 119 -3.67 0.21 -16.55
N SER A 120 -4.16 0.51 -15.35
CA SER A 120 -4.93 1.72 -15.04
C SER A 120 -4.10 3.00 -15.16
N GLU A 121 -4.77 4.11 -15.47
CA GLU A 121 -4.13 5.44 -15.48
C GLU A 121 -3.71 5.89 -14.08
N TYR A 122 -4.39 5.42 -13.04
CA TYR A 122 -4.00 5.65 -11.66
C TYR A 122 -2.61 5.06 -11.38
N TYR A 123 -2.39 3.78 -11.70
CA TYR A 123 -1.09 3.12 -11.51
C TYR A 123 0.03 3.84 -12.28
N LYS A 124 -0.21 4.19 -13.55
CA LYS A 124 0.78 4.92 -14.36
C LYS A 124 1.11 6.30 -13.81
N THR A 125 0.13 6.99 -13.22
CA THR A 125 0.29 8.36 -12.75
C THR A 125 0.86 8.44 -11.33
N TYR A 126 0.46 7.54 -10.44
CA TYR A 126 0.81 7.60 -9.02
C TYR A 126 1.91 6.60 -8.62
N TYR A 127 1.90 5.37 -9.13
CA TYR A 127 2.90 4.37 -8.76
C TYR A 127 4.19 4.53 -9.56
N LEU A 128 4.10 4.54 -10.90
CA LEU A 128 5.29 4.61 -11.75
C LEU A 128 6.04 5.94 -11.61
N LYS A 129 5.33 7.06 -11.47
CA LYS A 129 5.97 8.38 -11.28
C LYS A 129 6.63 8.54 -9.91
N CYS A 130 6.21 7.78 -8.91
CA CYS A 130 6.86 7.73 -7.60
C CYS A 130 8.02 6.72 -7.55
N GLY A 131 8.38 6.10 -8.69
CA GLY A 131 9.50 5.17 -8.81
C GLY A 131 9.24 3.79 -8.17
N SER A 132 7.96 3.46 -7.92
CA SER A 132 7.55 2.18 -7.34
C SER A 132 6.97 1.29 -8.44
N VAL A 133 7.54 0.10 -8.61
CA VAL A 133 7.11 -0.88 -9.63
C VAL A 133 6.56 -2.13 -8.98
N GLU A 134 7.11 -2.52 -7.83
CA GLU A 134 6.61 -3.59 -6.99
C GLU A 134 6.66 -3.20 -5.52
N ASP A 135 5.59 -3.52 -4.82
CA ASP A 135 5.44 -3.28 -3.40
C ASP A 135 4.77 -4.47 -2.71
N SER A 136 5.18 -4.70 -1.47
CA SER A 136 4.64 -5.75 -0.61
C SER A 136 4.43 -5.21 0.79
N HIS A 137 3.33 -5.63 1.40
CA HIS A 137 2.80 -5.06 2.62
C HIS A 137 2.79 -6.12 3.71
N TYR A 138 3.47 -5.84 4.83
CA TYR A 138 3.16 -6.48 6.10
C TYR A 138 2.07 -5.68 6.80
N ILE A 139 1.06 -6.40 7.28
CA ILE A 139 -0.09 -5.83 7.98
C ILE A 139 -0.18 -6.52 9.33
N VAL A 140 -0.23 -5.72 10.39
CA VAL A 140 -0.28 -6.21 11.77
C VAL A 140 -1.44 -5.55 12.50
N ASP A 141 -2.35 -6.37 13.03
CA ASP A 141 -3.48 -5.88 13.80
C ASP A 141 -3.02 -5.45 15.19
N LEU A 142 -3.39 -4.22 15.56
CA LEU A 142 -3.20 -3.70 16.93
C LEU A 142 -4.48 -3.83 17.74
N ASP A 143 -5.61 -3.43 17.14
CA ASP A 143 -6.94 -3.55 17.71
C ASP A 143 -8.01 -3.49 16.60
N ALA A 144 -9.29 -3.38 16.98
CA ALA A 144 -10.43 -3.39 16.06
C ALA A 144 -10.46 -2.22 15.06
N GLN A 145 -9.70 -1.13 15.28
CA GLN A 145 -9.70 0.08 14.47
C GLN A 145 -8.32 0.45 13.92
N ARG A 146 -7.24 -0.09 14.49
CA ARG A 146 -5.85 0.28 14.18
C ARG A 146 -5.03 -0.91 13.69
N LYS A 147 -4.25 -0.67 12.64
CA LYS A 147 -3.25 -1.62 12.11
C LYS A 147 -1.93 -0.90 11.88
N LEU A 148 -0.81 -1.62 12.00
CA LEU A 148 0.49 -1.18 11.49
C LEU A 148 0.69 -1.73 10.08
N SER A 149 1.21 -0.89 9.21
CA SER A 149 1.62 -1.26 7.85
C SER A 149 3.14 -1.07 7.70
N LEU A 150 3.81 -2.07 7.13
CA LEU A 150 5.17 -1.93 6.62
C LEU A 150 5.16 -2.30 5.14
N CYS A 151 5.31 -1.30 4.29
CA CYS A 151 5.46 -1.49 2.86
C CYS A 151 6.94 -1.52 2.48
N VAL A 152 7.35 -2.53 1.72
CA VAL A 152 8.69 -2.64 1.12
C VAL A 152 8.58 -2.55 -0.39
N TYR A 153 9.43 -1.73 -0.99
CA TYR A 153 9.41 -1.41 -2.41
C TYR A 153 10.66 -1.92 -3.13
N GLN A 154 10.44 -2.41 -4.34
CA GLN A 154 11.47 -2.79 -5.30
C GLN A 154 11.11 -2.27 -6.70
N GLY A 155 12.12 -1.86 -7.46
CA GLY A 155 11.99 -1.61 -8.89
C GLY A 155 12.25 -0.19 -9.37
N ARG A 156 12.82 0.67 -8.52
CA ARG A 156 13.49 1.89 -8.98
C ARG A 156 14.67 1.58 -9.89
N SER A 157 15.41 0.50 -9.62
CA SER A 157 16.45 -0.03 -10.52
C SER A 157 15.90 -0.78 -11.74
N GLY A 158 14.57 -0.93 -11.86
CA GLY A 158 13.94 -1.86 -12.80
C GLY A 158 13.96 -3.32 -12.33
N ALA A 159 14.51 -3.60 -11.14
CA ALA A 159 14.47 -4.92 -10.52
C ALA A 159 13.06 -5.25 -9.96
N ARG A 160 12.83 -6.53 -9.71
CA ARG A 160 11.59 -7.06 -9.15
C ARG A 160 11.95 -8.07 -8.08
N PHE A 161 11.08 -8.27 -7.10
CA PHE A 161 11.26 -9.38 -6.17
C PHE A 161 11.09 -10.69 -6.94
N SER A 162 12.06 -11.60 -6.82
CA SER A 162 11.86 -12.97 -7.29
C SER A 162 10.81 -13.68 -6.43
N GLU A 163 10.27 -14.81 -6.92
CA GLU A 163 9.40 -15.67 -6.13
C GLU A 163 10.07 -16.11 -4.83
N GLU A 164 11.36 -16.49 -4.88
CA GLU A 164 12.14 -16.86 -3.69
C GLU A 164 12.26 -15.70 -2.70
N GLN A 165 12.52 -14.48 -3.17
CA GLN A 165 12.58 -13.29 -2.31
C GLN A 165 11.22 -12.97 -1.68
N THR A 166 10.14 -13.14 -2.43
CA THR A 166 8.77 -12.96 -1.94
C THR A 166 8.43 -13.99 -0.86
N GLU A 167 8.83 -15.24 -1.04
CA GLU A 167 8.65 -16.30 -0.03
C GLU A 167 9.51 -16.06 1.21
N LEU A 168 10.73 -15.52 1.07
CA LEU A 168 11.55 -15.13 2.23
C LEU A 168 10.91 -14.00 3.04
N LEU A 169 10.35 -12.98 2.38
CA LEU A 169 9.58 -11.93 3.04
C LEU A 169 8.34 -12.52 3.73
N ARG A 170 7.58 -13.37 3.03
CA ARG A 170 6.41 -14.06 3.59
C ARG A 170 6.77 -14.90 4.82
N ALA A 171 7.91 -15.59 4.79
CA ALA A 171 8.43 -16.37 5.91
C ALA A 171 8.83 -15.52 7.13
N ALA A 172 9.21 -14.25 6.93
CA ALA A 172 9.54 -13.33 8.01
C ALA A 172 8.31 -12.78 8.77
N LEU A 173 7.10 -12.96 8.22
CA LEU A 173 5.85 -12.41 8.78
C LEU A 173 5.64 -12.69 10.28
N PRO A 174 5.83 -13.91 10.83
CA PRO A 174 5.60 -14.14 12.25
C PRO A 174 6.48 -13.26 13.16
N LEU A 175 7.73 -13.04 12.76
CA LEU A 175 8.67 -12.19 13.49
C LEU A 175 8.33 -10.71 13.35
N VAL A 176 8.07 -10.25 12.13
CA VAL A 176 7.64 -8.86 11.88
C VAL A 176 6.40 -8.53 12.70
N ARG A 177 5.42 -9.42 12.70
CA ARG A 177 4.17 -9.27 13.45
C ARG A 177 4.39 -9.14 14.95
N GLU A 178 5.17 -10.05 15.52
CA GLU A 178 5.44 -10.03 16.96
C GLU A 178 6.23 -8.79 17.37
N LEU A 179 7.24 -8.40 16.60
CA LEU A 179 8.01 -7.19 16.88
C LEU A 179 7.16 -5.92 16.81
N CYS A 180 6.27 -5.80 15.81
CA CYS A 180 5.35 -4.67 15.69
C CYS A 180 4.37 -4.60 16.89
N ARG A 181 3.87 -5.74 17.36
CA ARG A 181 3.01 -5.79 18.56
C ARG A 181 3.78 -5.41 19.82
N GLN A 182 5.00 -5.91 19.98
CA GLN A 182 5.84 -5.52 21.12
C GLN A 182 6.17 -4.03 21.09
N PHE A 183 6.45 -3.50 19.90
CA PHE A 183 6.68 -2.08 19.69
C PHE A 183 5.49 -1.24 20.16
N GLU A 184 4.26 -1.57 19.74
CA GLU A 184 3.07 -0.87 20.24
C GLU A 184 2.87 -1.05 21.75
N SER A 185 2.99 -2.28 22.26
CA SER A 185 2.77 -2.57 23.69
C SER A 185 3.71 -1.82 24.63
N ARG A 186 4.85 -1.34 24.12
CA ARG A 186 5.87 -0.59 24.84
C ARG A 186 5.79 0.92 24.59
N GLY A 187 4.72 1.40 23.96
CA GLY A 187 4.51 2.82 23.66
C GLY A 187 5.31 3.33 22.46
N GLY A 188 5.77 2.42 21.59
CA GLY A 188 6.57 2.77 20.41
C GLY A 188 5.85 3.72 19.46
N LEU A 189 4.54 3.55 19.24
CA LEU A 189 3.76 4.50 18.45
C LEU A 189 3.85 5.90 19.05
N ASP A 190 3.58 6.06 20.34
CA ASP A 190 3.59 7.38 21.00
C ASP A 190 4.93 8.10 20.80
N LEU A 191 6.05 7.38 20.84
CA LEU A 191 7.38 7.93 20.55
C LEU A 191 7.48 8.49 19.12
N LEU A 192 7.01 7.74 18.12
CA LEU A 192 7.03 8.18 16.72
C LEU A 192 6.03 9.31 16.45
N LEU A 193 4.88 9.29 17.10
CA LEU A 193 3.86 10.33 16.95
C LEU A 193 4.26 11.64 17.64
N ALA A 194 5.07 11.57 18.71
CA ALA A 194 5.57 12.73 19.46
C ALA A 194 6.83 13.36 18.85
N GLY A 195 7.68 12.57 18.19
CA GLY A 195 8.95 13.02 17.62
C GLY A 195 8.90 13.56 16.18
N GLY A 196 7.74 13.47 15.51
CA GLY A 196 7.59 13.94 14.14
C GLY A 196 7.20 15.41 14.05
N ASP A 197 7.96 16.19 13.27
CA ASP A 197 7.36 17.29 12.52
C ASP A 197 6.18 16.71 11.76
N ALA A 198 5.00 17.26 11.99
CA ALA A 198 3.79 16.93 11.26
C ALA A 198 4.03 17.17 9.77
N GLY A 199 4.50 16.16 9.04
CA GLY A 199 4.34 16.10 7.59
C GLY A 199 2.87 16.35 7.34
N ALA A 200 2.56 17.56 6.88
CA ALA A 200 1.29 18.22 7.06
C ALA A 200 0.15 17.29 6.65
N GLN A 201 -0.51 16.70 7.65
CA GLN A 201 -1.77 16.03 7.36
C GLN A 201 -2.75 17.14 6.99
N PRO A 202 -3.46 17.00 5.86
CA PRO A 202 -4.71 17.72 5.70
C PRO A 202 -5.55 17.44 6.95
N ALA A 203 -6.08 18.49 7.60
CA ALA A 203 -6.91 18.31 8.80
C ALA A 203 -7.95 17.20 8.56
N ALA A 204 -8.29 16.38 9.57
CA ALA A 204 -9.22 15.26 9.40
C ALA A 204 -10.55 15.66 8.70
N ALA A 205 -10.95 16.93 8.82
CA ALA A 205 -12.06 17.53 8.07
C ALA A 205 -11.82 17.59 6.55
N LEU A 206 -10.65 18.02 6.09
CA LEU A 206 -10.27 18.06 4.68
C LEU A 206 -10.22 16.65 4.08
N ASN A 207 -9.72 15.67 4.83
CA ASN A 207 -9.74 14.27 4.38
C ASN A 207 -11.17 13.70 4.26
N ARG A 208 -12.06 14.05 5.19
CA ARG A 208 -13.48 13.67 5.08
C ARG A 208 -14.13 14.29 3.86
N HIS A 209 -13.91 15.59 3.64
CA HIS A 209 -14.40 16.30 2.47
C HIS A 209 -13.92 15.63 1.18
N ILE A 210 -12.63 15.28 1.07
CA ILE A 210 -12.06 14.60 -0.11
C ILE A 210 -12.67 13.21 -0.34
N ARG A 211 -13.05 12.49 0.72
CA ARG A 211 -13.73 11.18 0.62
C ARG A 211 -15.20 11.32 0.21
N GLU A 212 -15.93 12.23 0.84
CA GLU A 212 -17.31 12.55 0.45
C GLU A 212 -17.34 13.02 -1.00
N ALA A 213 -16.38 13.85 -1.34
CA ALA A 213 -16.12 14.30 -2.67
C ALA A 213 -15.94 13.10 -3.62
N PHE A 214 -14.99 12.23 -3.36
CA PHE A 214 -14.79 11.00 -4.14
C PHE A 214 -16.09 10.21 -4.37
N MET A 215 -16.88 10.00 -3.30
CA MET A 215 -18.13 9.24 -3.38
C MET A 215 -19.22 9.96 -4.19
N ASN A 216 -19.15 11.29 -4.27
CA ASN A 216 -20.08 12.15 -4.98
C ASN A 216 -19.65 12.45 -6.43
N PHE A 217 -18.51 11.93 -6.90
CA PHE A 217 -18.09 12.09 -8.29
C PHE A 217 -19.20 11.67 -9.26
N GLY A 218 -19.60 12.61 -10.13
CA GLY A 218 -20.69 12.41 -11.09
C GLY A 218 -22.09 12.34 -10.47
N GLY A 219 -22.28 12.75 -9.21
CA GLY A 219 -23.58 12.72 -8.51
C GLY A 219 -24.70 13.47 -9.21
N ASP A 220 -24.38 14.54 -9.95
CA ASP A 220 -25.37 15.39 -10.61
C ASP A 220 -25.85 14.83 -11.96
N CYS A 221 -25.11 13.90 -12.57
CA CYS A 221 -25.38 13.40 -13.93
C CYS A 221 -25.51 11.88 -14.03
N LEU A 222 -24.92 11.13 -13.10
CA LEU A 222 -24.87 9.68 -13.10
C LEU A 222 -25.89 9.07 -12.15
N THR A 223 -26.50 7.99 -12.61
CA THR A 223 -27.27 7.10 -11.72
C THR A 223 -26.34 6.40 -10.73
N GLU A 224 -26.91 5.87 -9.65
CA GLU A 224 -26.17 5.11 -8.64
C GLU A 224 -25.33 3.97 -9.25
N ARG A 225 -25.90 3.18 -10.16
CA ARG A 225 -25.18 2.09 -10.84
C ARG A 225 -24.07 2.57 -11.78
N GLU A 226 -24.26 3.70 -12.45
CA GLU A 226 -23.20 4.29 -13.27
C GLU A 226 -22.05 4.82 -12.42
N ARG A 227 -22.33 5.38 -11.24
CA ARG A 227 -21.32 5.82 -10.27
C ARG A 227 -20.51 4.65 -9.72
N GLU A 228 -21.18 3.58 -9.30
CA GLU A 228 -20.50 2.35 -8.85
C GLU A 228 -19.53 1.83 -9.91
N ILE A 229 -19.97 1.80 -11.18
CA ILE A 229 -19.12 1.39 -12.30
C ILE A 229 -17.98 2.37 -12.55
N ALA A 230 -18.22 3.68 -12.45
CA ALA A 230 -17.16 4.69 -12.56
C ALA A 230 -16.08 4.50 -11.49
N HIS A 231 -16.48 4.28 -10.23
CA HIS A 231 -15.54 4.02 -9.12
C HIS A 231 -14.74 2.74 -9.33
N LEU A 232 -15.36 1.66 -9.80
CA LEU A 232 -14.65 0.41 -10.09
C LEU A 232 -13.63 0.58 -11.22
N LEU A 233 -13.98 1.32 -12.29
CA LEU A 233 -13.05 1.62 -13.38
C LEU A 233 -11.87 2.49 -12.92
N LEU A 234 -12.13 3.50 -12.08
CA LEU A 234 -11.08 4.36 -11.52
C LEU A 234 -10.12 3.57 -10.60
N ARG A 235 -10.64 2.54 -9.92
CA ARG A 235 -9.87 1.61 -9.07
C ARG A 235 -9.15 0.50 -9.86
N GLY A 236 -9.34 0.46 -11.18
CA GLY A 236 -8.66 -0.52 -12.05
C GLY A 236 -9.33 -1.89 -12.10
N HIS A 237 -10.65 -2.00 -11.88
CA HIS A 237 -11.37 -3.25 -12.14
C HIS A 237 -11.70 -3.40 -13.63
N SER A 238 -11.48 -4.60 -14.18
CA SER A 238 -11.96 -4.94 -15.52
C SER A 238 -13.49 -5.08 -15.55
N VAL A 239 -14.07 -5.14 -16.75
CA VAL A 239 -15.51 -5.43 -16.93
C VAL A 239 -15.93 -6.72 -16.22
N LYS A 240 -15.07 -7.76 -16.24
CA LYS A 240 -15.38 -9.05 -15.60
C LYS A 240 -15.32 -8.94 -14.08
N SER A 241 -14.32 -8.21 -13.57
CA SER A 241 -14.16 -7.98 -12.14
C SER A 241 -15.31 -7.13 -11.59
N SER A 242 -15.65 -6.04 -12.27
CA SER A 242 -16.79 -5.17 -11.91
C SER A 242 -18.12 -5.93 -11.91
N ALA A 243 -18.33 -6.82 -12.89
CA ALA A 243 -19.53 -7.66 -12.95
C ALA A 243 -19.65 -8.58 -11.73
N ARG A 244 -18.52 -9.16 -11.28
CA ARG A 244 -18.46 -10.00 -10.08
C ARG A 244 -18.71 -9.20 -8.81
N VAL A 245 -18.10 -8.01 -8.68
CA VAL A 245 -18.25 -7.15 -7.50
C VAL A 245 -19.70 -6.67 -7.35
N LEU A 246 -20.37 -6.34 -8.45
CA LEU A 246 -21.74 -5.82 -8.44
C LEU A 246 -22.83 -6.91 -8.56
N ASP A 247 -22.44 -8.17 -8.68
CA ASP A 247 -23.34 -9.32 -8.92
C ASP A 247 -24.29 -9.12 -10.13
N ILE A 248 -23.72 -8.72 -11.27
CA ILE A 248 -24.45 -8.48 -12.53
C ILE A 248 -23.72 -9.11 -13.72
N SER A 249 -24.35 -9.12 -14.90
CA SER A 249 -23.70 -9.64 -16.11
C SER A 249 -22.61 -8.69 -16.64
N PRO A 250 -21.54 -9.22 -17.26
CA PRO A 250 -20.55 -8.39 -17.97
C PRO A 250 -21.18 -7.49 -19.05
N GLU A 251 -22.25 -7.93 -19.70
CA GLU A 251 -22.97 -7.11 -20.69
C GLU A 251 -23.67 -5.92 -20.04
N THR A 252 -24.25 -6.12 -18.86
CA THR A 252 -24.86 -5.03 -18.07
C THR A 252 -23.81 -3.99 -17.69
N VAL A 253 -22.61 -4.42 -17.28
CA VAL A 253 -21.48 -3.51 -17.00
C VAL A 253 -21.09 -2.70 -18.24
N ARG A 254 -20.98 -3.34 -19.42
CA ARG A 254 -20.66 -2.63 -20.68
C ARG A 254 -21.72 -1.60 -21.06
N MET A 255 -23.00 -1.94 -20.86
CA MET A 255 -24.12 -1.04 -21.12
C MET A 255 -24.06 0.20 -20.21
N HIS A 256 -23.94 0.01 -18.89
CA HIS A 256 -23.76 1.13 -17.96
C HIS A 256 -22.49 1.95 -18.24
N ARG A 257 -21.37 1.30 -18.59
CA ARG A 257 -20.14 2.00 -18.99
C ARG A 257 -20.37 2.88 -20.22
N LYS A 258 -21.12 2.40 -21.21
CA LYS A 258 -21.47 3.20 -22.39
C LYS A 258 -22.33 4.40 -22.01
N HIS A 259 -23.35 4.22 -21.16
CA HIS A 259 -24.21 5.31 -20.70
C HIS A 259 -23.45 6.34 -19.88
N LEU A 260 -22.61 5.88 -18.95
CA LEU A 260 -21.66 6.70 -18.19
C LEU A 260 -20.81 7.56 -19.13
N TYR A 261 -20.20 6.95 -20.15
CA TYR A 261 -19.32 7.65 -21.08
C TYR A 261 -20.07 8.70 -21.91
N THR A 262 -21.29 8.37 -22.37
CA THR A 262 -22.15 9.32 -23.06
C THR A 262 -22.55 10.48 -22.16
N LYS A 263 -22.90 10.22 -20.90
CA LYS A 263 -23.33 11.26 -19.94
C LYS A 263 -22.20 12.18 -19.49
N LEU A 264 -20.98 11.65 -19.39
CA LEU A 264 -19.78 12.43 -19.07
C LEU A 264 -19.10 13.03 -20.31
N GLU A 265 -19.62 12.75 -21.51
CA GLU A 265 -19.04 13.20 -22.78
C GLU A 265 -17.58 12.76 -22.98
N ILE A 266 -17.26 11.52 -22.58
CA ILE A 266 -15.93 10.92 -22.71
C ILE A 266 -15.93 9.68 -23.60
N ASN A 267 -14.74 9.35 -24.11
CA ASN A 267 -14.48 8.24 -25.02
C ASN A 267 -13.52 7.19 -24.45
N SER A 268 -12.83 7.50 -23.35
CA SER A 268 -11.83 6.59 -22.77
C SER A 268 -11.82 6.57 -21.24
N GLN A 269 -11.27 5.49 -20.67
CA GLN A 269 -11.04 5.41 -19.22
C GLN A 269 -9.98 6.42 -18.76
N ALA A 270 -9.05 6.80 -19.64
CA ALA A 270 -8.08 7.85 -19.35
C ALA A 270 -8.76 9.22 -19.20
N GLU A 271 -9.73 9.53 -20.05
CA GLU A 271 -10.55 10.72 -19.90
C GLU A 271 -11.41 10.69 -18.63
N LEU A 272 -11.97 9.52 -18.25
CA LEU A 272 -12.65 9.35 -16.96
C LEU A 272 -11.72 9.70 -15.79
N PHE A 273 -10.48 9.21 -15.82
CA PHE A 273 -9.48 9.49 -14.80
C PHE A 273 -9.10 10.97 -14.77
N SER A 274 -8.88 11.59 -15.93
CA SER A 274 -8.61 13.04 -16.02
C SER A 274 -9.77 13.87 -15.47
N LEU A 275 -11.01 13.55 -15.82
CA LEU A 275 -12.20 14.21 -15.26
C LEU A 275 -12.26 14.05 -13.74
N PHE A 276 -11.93 12.87 -13.22
CA PHE A 276 -11.92 12.61 -11.79
C PHE A 276 -10.84 13.45 -11.06
N ILE A 277 -9.65 13.58 -11.62
CA ILE A 277 -8.58 14.43 -11.05
C ILE A 277 -8.97 15.91 -11.12
N ASP A 278 -9.54 16.36 -12.24
CA ASP A 278 -10.10 17.71 -12.38
C ASP A 278 -11.18 17.98 -11.33
N TRP A 279 -12.05 17.01 -11.10
CA TRP A 279 -13.12 17.11 -10.12
C TRP A 279 -12.58 17.22 -8.69
N LEU A 280 -11.59 16.40 -8.32
CA LEU A 280 -10.87 16.50 -7.05
C LEU A 280 -10.09 17.82 -6.88
N THR A 281 -9.70 18.48 -7.97
CA THR A 281 -8.95 19.74 -7.92
C THR A 281 -9.86 20.97 -7.93
N ARG A 282 -11.03 20.93 -8.56
CA ARG A 282 -12.02 22.00 -8.60
C ARG A 282 -12.79 22.15 -7.27
N ASP A 283 -13.09 21.04 -6.60
CA ASP A 283 -13.77 21.01 -5.29
C ASP A 283 -12.80 20.79 -4.10
N GLY A 284 -11.49 20.92 -4.33
CA GLY A 284 -10.46 20.98 -3.28
C GLY A 284 -10.38 22.39 -2.66
N PRO A 285 -10.03 22.54 -1.38
CA PRO A 285 -10.30 23.76 -0.63
C PRO A 285 -9.44 24.95 -1.09
N ALA A 286 -10.06 26.13 -1.02
CA ALA A 286 -9.41 27.34 -0.54
C ALA A 286 -9.15 27.24 0.97
#